data_AF-A0A7C2PES6-F1
#
_entry.id   AF-A0A7C2PES6-F1
#
_cell.length_a   1.000
_cell.length_b   1.000
_cell.length_c   1.000
_cell.angle_alpha   90.00
_cell.angle_beta   90.00
_cell.angle_gamma   90.00
#
_symmetry.space_group_name_H-M   'P 1'
#
loop_
_entity.id
_entity.type
_entity.pdbx_description
1 polymer ?
#
loop_
_entity_poly.entity_id
_entity_poly.type
_entity_poly.pdbx_seq_one_letter_code
_entity_poly.pdbx_strand_id
1 'polypeptide(L)'
;MQNNNLPNPTKDVKPFFLGFLAEVQGQWDQSKANEFRSILETKGFTLSDEDFKTGLEQAKVHFHDGDVHLFICTGKHCSPKFQADSDNEAYQSFQREYQGKISLTKCQNHCEEAPALTLRIKKDSRLFIEWGEASETKNVLDFLIRASKEGSLAID
;
A
#
# COMPACT_ATOMS: atom_id res chain seq x y z
N MET A 1 12.37 23.25 16.27
CA MET A 1 12.25 21.82 16.59
C MET A 1 11.37 21.17 15.54
N GLN A 2 11.95 20.27 14.74
CA GLN A 2 11.36 19.05 14.14
C GLN A 2 12.29 18.66 13.00
N ASN A 3 13.22 17.75 13.30
CA ASN A 3 13.99 17.04 12.30
C ASN A 3 13.02 16.10 11.58
N ASN A 4 12.55 16.52 10.39
CA ASN A 4 11.86 15.63 9.47
C ASN A 4 12.90 14.69 8.84
N ASN A 5 13.39 13.73 9.62
CA ASN A 5 14.10 12.57 9.10
C ASN A 5 13.08 11.67 8.40
N LEU A 6 12.64 12.07 7.21
CA LEU A 6 12.07 11.15 6.26
C LEU A 6 13.17 10.14 5.89
N PRO A 7 12.95 8.83 6.09
CA PRO A 7 13.97 7.83 5.82
C PRO A 7 14.43 7.90 4.35
N ASN A 8 15.75 7.98 4.17
CA ASN A 8 16.42 8.02 2.88
C ASN A 8 16.02 6.78 2.04
N PRO A 9 15.29 6.92 0.91
CA PRO A 9 14.51 5.82 0.33
C PRO A 9 15.27 4.79 -0.54
N THR A 10 16.60 4.74 -0.53
CA THR A 10 17.38 4.05 -1.58
C THR A 10 18.09 2.75 -1.17
N LYS A 11 17.85 2.16 0.01
CA LYS A 11 18.41 0.83 0.37
C LYS A 11 17.49 -0.13 1.14
N ASP A 12 16.27 0.26 1.50
CA ASP A 12 15.38 -0.62 2.26
C ASP A 12 14.45 -1.42 1.33
N VAL A 13 14.58 -2.75 1.36
CA VAL A 13 13.77 -3.68 0.56
C VAL A 13 12.40 -3.95 1.19
N LYS A 14 12.22 -3.74 2.51
CA LYS A 14 10.99 -4.10 3.23
C LYS A 14 9.72 -3.45 2.66
N PRO A 15 9.73 -2.15 2.25
CA PRO A 15 8.55 -1.54 1.65
C PRO A 15 8.17 -2.14 0.28
N PHE A 16 9.07 -2.84 -0.40
CA PHE A 16 8.74 -3.59 -1.62
C PHE A 16 8.03 -4.90 -1.29
N PHE A 17 8.48 -5.64 -0.27
CA PHE A 17 7.75 -6.81 0.20
C PHE A 17 6.33 -6.44 0.61
N LEU A 18 6.15 -5.37 1.39
CA LEU A 18 4.82 -4.93 1.78
C LEU A 18 3.97 -4.46 0.58
N GLY A 19 4.60 -3.87 -0.45
CA GLY A 19 3.94 -3.52 -1.71
C GLY A 19 3.46 -4.75 -2.49
N PHE A 20 4.27 -5.80 -2.52
CA PHE A 20 3.88 -7.10 -3.09
C PHE A 20 2.71 -7.72 -2.32
N LEU A 21 2.78 -7.77 -0.99
CA LEU A 21 1.69 -8.29 -0.15
C LEU A 21 0.38 -7.50 -0.35
N ALA A 22 0.46 -6.18 -0.56
CA ALA A 22 -0.70 -5.36 -0.88
C ALA A 22 -1.29 -5.71 -2.26
N GLU A 23 -0.45 -5.82 -3.30
CA GLU A 23 -0.88 -6.19 -4.66
C GLU A 23 -1.57 -7.55 -4.70
N VAL A 24 -0.94 -8.58 -4.12
CA VAL A 24 -1.50 -9.94 -4.05
C VAL A 24 -2.50 -10.11 -2.90
N GLN A 25 -2.88 -9.03 -2.21
CA GLN A 25 -3.92 -9.07 -1.18
C GLN A 25 -3.65 -10.10 -0.06
N GLY A 26 -2.38 -10.27 0.30
CA GLY A 26 -1.91 -11.19 1.34
C GLY A 26 -1.82 -12.67 0.93
N GLN A 27 -2.23 -13.02 -0.30
CA GLN A 27 -2.26 -14.39 -0.80
C GLN A 27 -1.44 -14.53 -2.08
N TRP A 28 -0.42 -15.37 -2.10
CA TRP A 28 0.40 -15.60 -3.28
C TRP A 28 0.71 -17.08 -3.47
N ASP A 29 0.96 -17.47 -4.72
CA ASP A 29 1.55 -18.75 -5.07
C ASP A 29 3.05 -18.59 -5.38
N GLN A 30 3.73 -19.72 -5.58
CA GLN A 30 5.17 -19.70 -5.87
C GLN A 30 5.51 -18.94 -7.16
N SER A 31 4.61 -18.92 -8.15
CA SER A 31 4.82 -18.20 -9.40
C SER A 31 4.90 -16.69 -9.17
N LYS A 32 3.95 -16.14 -8.41
CA LYS A 32 3.93 -14.72 -8.02
C LYS A 32 5.12 -14.33 -7.16
N ALA A 33 5.53 -15.19 -6.24
CA ALA A 33 6.75 -14.96 -5.45
C ALA A 33 8.01 -14.91 -6.34
N ASN A 34 8.12 -15.80 -7.33
CA ASN A 34 9.25 -15.82 -8.25
C ASN A 34 9.28 -14.56 -9.15
N GLU A 35 8.12 -14.14 -9.66
CA GLU A 35 7.98 -12.90 -10.44
C GLU A 35 8.43 -11.68 -9.62
N PHE A 36 7.94 -11.58 -8.38
CA PHE A 36 8.34 -10.51 -7.47
C PHE A 36 9.85 -10.52 -7.18
N ARG A 37 10.45 -11.70 -7.01
CA ARG A 37 11.90 -11.82 -6.83
C ARG A 37 12.66 -11.28 -8.04
N SER A 38 12.26 -11.64 -9.26
CA SER A 38 12.86 -11.10 -10.48
C SER A 38 12.71 -9.57 -10.56
N ILE A 39 11.57 -9.03 -10.15
CA ILE A 39 11.36 -7.57 -10.07
C ILE A 39 12.35 -6.92 -9.09
N LEU A 40 12.58 -7.51 -7.91
CA LEU A 40 13.58 -7.03 -6.94
C LEU A 40 15.00 -7.04 -7.53
N GLU A 41 15.37 -8.09 -8.26
CA GLU A 41 16.67 -8.21 -8.92
C GLU A 41 16.87 -7.12 -9.97
N THR A 42 15.85 -6.81 -10.79
CA THR A 42 15.93 -5.68 -11.75
C THR A 42 16.11 -4.31 -11.08
N LYS A 43 15.75 -4.21 -9.80
CA LYS A 43 15.94 -3.01 -8.96
C LYS A 43 17.27 -3.02 -8.20
N GLY A 44 18.11 -4.04 -8.42
CA GLY A 44 19.43 -4.18 -7.81
C GLY A 44 19.43 -4.85 -6.44
N PHE A 45 18.34 -5.50 -6.03
CA PHE A 45 18.28 -6.28 -4.80
C PHE A 45 18.56 -7.75 -5.09
N THR A 46 19.74 -8.23 -4.66
CA THR A 46 20.07 -9.65 -4.69
C THR A 46 19.90 -10.24 -3.29
N LEU A 47 18.89 -11.08 -3.10
CA LEU A 47 18.57 -11.70 -1.81
C LEU A 47 18.84 -13.20 -1.86
N SER A 48 19.35 -13.75 -0.75
CA SER A 48 19.38 -15.20 -0.55
C SER A 48 17.95 -15.74 -0.45
N ASP A 49 17.78 -17.06 -0.65
CA ASP A 49 16.47 -17.71 -0.50
C ASP A 49 15.90 -17.52 0.91
N GLU A 50 16.76 -17.58 1.92
CA GLU A 50 16.39 -17.40 3.32
C GLU A 50 15.96 -15.96 3.61
N ASP A 51 16.70 -14.96 3.11
CA ASP A 51 16.35 -13.55 3.28
C ASP A 51 15.04 -13.20 2.56
N PHE A 52 14.84 -13.74 1.35
CA PHE A 52 13.62 -13.51 0.58
C PHE A 52 12.40 -14.11 1.28
N LYS A 53 12.51 -15.36 1.74
CA LYS A 53 11.44 -16.02 2.51
C LYS A 53 11.15 -15.27 3.81
N THR A 54 12.19 -14.89 4.55
CA THR A 54 12.05 -14.12 5.79
C THR A 54 11.38 -12.77 5.54
N GLY A 55 11.74 -12.09 4.45
CA GLY A 55 11.11 -10.83 4.04
C GLY A 55 9.62 -10.97 3.74
N LEU A 56 9.21 -12.04 3.04
CA LEU A 56 7.80 -12.35 2.79
C LEU A 56 7.03 -12.60 4.08
N GLU A 57 7.57 -13.43 4.98
CA GLU A 57 6.89 -13.75 6.25
C GLU A 57 6.75 -12.51 7.15
N GLN A 58 7.80 -11.69 7.26
CA GLN A 58 7.73 -10.44 8.01
C GLN A 58 6.71 -9.46 7.41
N ALA A 59 6.67 -9.35 6.08
CA ALA A 59 5.70 -8.50 5.40
C ALA A 59 4.27 -9.03 5.55
N LYS A 60 4.07 -10.36 5.59
CA LYS A 60 2.76 -10.98 5.85
C LYS A 60 2.29 -10.70 7.27
N VAL A 61 3.16 -10.83 8.27
CA VAL A 61 2.85 -10.43 9.65
C VAL A 61 2.45 -8.96 9.71
N HIS A 62 3.22 -8.08 9.04
CA HIS A 62 2.90 -6.65 8.98
C HIS A 62 1.58 -6.38 8.26
N PHE A 63 1.28 -7.10 7.18
CA PHE A 63 0.07 -6.95 6.40
C PHE A 63 -1.19 -7.25 7.22
N HIS A 64 -1.11 -8.25 8.11
CA HIS A 64 -2.19 -8.65 9.01
C HIS A 64 -2.18 -7.93 10.37
N ASP A 65 -1.35 -6.90 10.55
CA ASP A 65 -1.32 -6.15 11.80
C ASP A 65 -2.58 -5.28 11.96
N GLY A 66 -3.28 -5.45 13.09
CA GLY A 66 -4.57 -4.81 13.38
C GLY A 66 -5.75 -5.36 12.57
N ASP A 67 -6.95 -4.79 12.76
CA ASP A 67 -8.14 -5.20 12.02
C ASP A 67 -8.36 -4.38 10.74
N VAL A 68 -7.96 -3.12 10.71
CA VAL A 68 -8.14 -2.22 9.56
C VAL A 68 -6.78 -1.64 9.18
N HIS A 69 -6.32 -1.91 7.97
CA HIS A 69 -4.99 -1.52 7.50
C HIS A 69 -5.00 -1.09 6.04
N LEU A 70 -4.59 0.15 5.79
CA LEU A 70 -4.45 0.73 4.47
C LEU A 70 -2.98 0.75 4.03
N PHE A 71 -2.73 0.28 2.81
CA PHE A 71 -1.43 0.25 2.16
C PHE A 71 -1.40 1.21 0.98
N ILE A 72 -0.66 2.30 1.11
CA ILE A 72 -0.58 3.36 0.09
C ILE A 72 0.69 3.18 -0.73
N CYS A 73 0.55 3.05 -2.05
CA CYS A 73 1.69 3.00 -2.96
C CYS A 73 2.35 4.38 -3.08
N THR A 74 3.63 4.47 -2.69
CA THR A 74 4.46 5.67 -2.88
C THR A 74 5.51 5.48 -3.96
N GLY A 75 5.29 4.51 -4.86
CA GLY A 75 6.11 4.31 -6.05
C GLY A 75 6.09 5.54 -6.98
N LYS A 76 7.07 5.63 -7.87
CA LYS A 76 7.30 6.79 -8.77
C LYS A 76 6.03 7.27 -9.50
N HIS A 77 5.17 6.34 -9.95
CA HIS A 77 3.93 6.67 -10.67
C HIS A 77 2.77 7.08 -9.77
N CYS A 78 2.75 6.62 -8.51
CA CYS A 78 1.68 6.94 -7.55
C CYS A 78 1.97 8.22 -6.76
N SER A 79 3.22 8.45 -6.37
CA SER A 79 3.63 9.54 -5.47
C SER A 79 3.18 10.94 -5.91
N PRO A 80 3.28 11.34 -7.20
CA PRO A 80 2.86 12.69 -7.61
C PRO A 80 1.36 12.93 -7.43
N LYS A 81 0.53 11.90 -7.66
CA LYS A 81 -0.93 11.99 -7.50
C LYS A 81 -1.32 12.16 -6.03
N PHE A 82 -0.77 11.31 -5.14
CA PHE A 82 -0.98 11.44 -3.71
C PHE A 82 -0.49 12.77 -3.12
N GLN A 83 0.62 13.32 -3.62
CA GLN A 83 1.14 14.61 -3.17
C GLN A 83 0.28 15.78 -3.67
N ALA A 84 -0.23 15.72 -4.89
CA ALA A 84 -1.15 16.74 -5.40
C ALA A 84 -2.43 16.83 -4.54
N ASP A 85 -2.87 15.71 -3.99
CA ASP A 85 -4.08 15.63 -3.17
C ASP A 85 -3.86 16.03 -1.71
N SER A 86 -2.63 16.16 -1.20
CA SER A 86 -2.39 16.38 0.23
C SER A 86 -2.95 17.69 0.78
N ASP A 87 -3.10 18.69 -0.09
CA ASP A 87 -3.66 20.01 0.24
C ASP A 87 -5.18 20.09 -0.01
N ASN A 88 -5.78 19.02 -0.57
CA ASN A 88 -7.22 18.95 -0.81
C ASN A 88 -7.99 18.65 0.48
N GLU A 89 -9.12 19.34 0.68
CA GLU A 89 -10.05 19.13 1.80
C GLU A 89 -10.44 17.67 1.98
N ALA A 90 -10.65 16.92 0.88
CA ALA A 90 -10.99 15.49 0.95
C ALA A 90 -9.89 14.67 1.63
N TYR A 91 -8.62 14.95 1.31
CA TYR A 91 -7.49 14.27 1.92
C TYR A 91 -7.30 14.67 3.38
N GLN A 92 -7.49 15.95 3.70
CA GLN A 92 -7.47 16.42 5.09
C GLN A 92 -8.60 15.78 5.92
N SER A 93 -9.80 15.58 5.35
CA SER A 93 -10.90 14.88 6.03
C SER A 93 -10.55 13.42 6.26
N PHE A 94 -10.02 12.74 5.23
CA PHE A 94 -9.52 11.38 5.34
C PHE A 94 -8.50 11.23 6.47
N GLN A 95 -7.50 12.12 6.55
CA GLN A 95 -6.49 12.09 7.61
C GLN A 95 -7.07 12.23 9.02
N ARG A 96 -8.18 12.96 9.19
CA ARG A 96 -8.84 13.13 10.50
C ARG A 96 -9.78 11.98 10.85
N GLU A 97 -10.43 11.38 9.85
CA GLU A 97 -11.56 10.49 10.08
C GLU A 97 -11.27 9.00 9.89
N TYR A 98 -10.23 8.66 9.15
CA TYR A 98 -9.88 7.26 8.89
C TYR A 98 -9.49 6.54 10.19
N GLN A 99 -10.13 5.40 10.45
CA GLN A 99 -9.90 4.58 11.66
C GLN A 99 -9.16 3.30 11.31
N GLY A 100 -7.84 3.41 11.16
CA GLY A 100 -7.03 2.22 10.91
C GLY A 100 -5.55 2.54 10.84
N LYS A 101 -4.75 1.49 10.70
CA LYS A 101 -3.32 1.64 10.43
C LYS A 101 -3.12 2.07 8.98
N ILE A 102 -2.16 2.95 8.75
CA ILE A 102 -1.69 3.31 7.40
C ILE A 102 -0.24 2.85 7.29
N SER A 103 0.12 2.21 6.18
CA SER A 103 1.49 1.89 5.85
C SER A 103 1.80 2.32 4.43
N LEU A 104 2.96 2.95 4.27
CA LEU A 104 3.46 3.33 2.96
C LEU A 104 4.23 2.15 2.37
N THR A 105 3.93 1.81 1.13
CA THR A 105 4.64 0.78 0.37
C THR A 105 5.45 1.43 -0.73
N LYS A 106 6.37 0.67 -1.34
CA LYS A 106 6.90 0.99 -2.67
C LYS A 106 5.87 0.53 -3.72
N CYS A 107 6.35 0.04 -4.86
CA CYS A 107 5.49 -0.35 -5.97
C CYS A 107 4.54 -1.49 -5.57
N GLN A 108 3.26 -1.36 -5.93
CA GLN A 108 2.24 -2.44 -5.88
C GLN A 108 1.97 -3.00 -7.28
N ASN A 109 2.95 -2.95 -8.19
CA ASN A 109 2.89 -3.43 -9.59
C ASN A 109 1.78 -2.89 -10.52
N HIS A 110 0.93 -1.97 -10.07
CA HIS A 110 -0.10 -1.29 -10.87
C HIS A 110 0.37 0.10 -11.35
N CYS A 111 1.48 0.16 -12.08
CA CYS A 111 2.06 1.44 -12.53
C CYS A 111 1.23 2.12 -13.64
N GLU A 112 0.66 1.33 -14.55
CA GLU A 112 -0.17 1.82 -15.67
C GLU A 112 -1.51 2.35 -15.16
N GLU A 113 -2.02 1.72 -14.09
CA GLU A 113 -3.29 2.01 -13.45
C GLU A 113 -3.12 2.88 -12.19
N ALA A 114 -2.00 3.60 -12.07
CA ALA A 114 -1.72 4.42 -10.88
C ALA A 114 -2.76 5.55 -10.72
N PRO A 115 -3.15 5.96 -9.49
CA PRO A 115 -2.56 5.57 -8.21
C PRO A 115 -3.13 4.25 -7.66
N ALA A 116 -2.33 3.54 -6.87
CA ALA A 116 -2.71 2.27 -6.25
C ALA A 116 -2.73 2.37 -4.72
N LEU A 117 -3.77 1.81 -4.10
CA LEU A 117 -3.80 1.51 -2.66
C LEU A 117 -4.57 0.22 -2.40
N THR A 118 -4.31 -0.41 -1.27
CA THR A 118 -5.03 -1.61 -0.83
C THR A 118 -5.56 -1.40 0.59
N LEU A 119 -6.85 -1.57 0.79
CA LEU A 119 -7.47 -1.59 2.11
C LEU A 119 -7.70 -3.04 2.53
N ARG A 120 -7.15 -3.45 3.68
CA ARG A 120 -7.46 -4.72 4.34
C ARG A 120 -8.35 -4.45 5.54
N ILE A 121 -9.42 -5.24 5.66
CA ILE A 121 -10.27 -5.31 6.83
C ILE A 121 -10.39 -6.78 7.25
N LYS A 122 -9.85 -7.12 8.41
CA LYS A 122 -9.75 -8.48 8.96
C LYS A 122 -9.10 -9.42 7.93
N LYS A 123 -9.87 -10.34 7.36
CA LYS A 123 -9.41 -11.33 6.38
C LYS A 123 -9.60 -10.89 4.93
N ASP A 124 -10.38 -9.84 4.71
CA ASP A 124 -10.78 -9.39 3.38
C ASP A 124 -9.95 -8.17 2.98
N SER A 125 -9.72 -8.00 1.69
CA SER A 125 -8.97 -6.87 1.16
C SER A 125 -9.51 -6.42 -0.19
N ARG A 126 -9.30 -5.14 -0.49
CA ARG A 126 -9.68 -4.53 -1.76
C ARG A 126 -8.57 -3.62 -2.25
N LEU A 127 -8.13 -3.87 -3.48
CA LEU A 127 -7.25 -3.00 -4.25
C LEU A 127 -8.07 -1.91 -4.94
N PHE A 128 -7.54 -0.69 -4.93
CA PHE A 128 -8.08 0.47 -5.64
C PHE A 128 -7.00 1.02 -6.56
N ILE A 129 -7.33 1.10 -7.84
CA ILE A 129 -6.49 1.58 -8.93
C ILE A 129 -7.27 2.59 -9.77
N GLU A 130 -6.57 3.36 -10.60
CA GLU A 130 -7.09 4.34 -11.57
C GLU A 130 -7.91 5.49 -10.99
N TRP A 131 -7.95 5.66 -9.68
CA TRP A 131 -8.67 6.76 -9.03
C TRP A 131 -7.80 8.03 -9.05
N GLY A 132 -7.75 8.70 -10.20
CA GLY A 132 -6.87 9.86 -10.43
C GLY A 132 -7.60 11.17 -10.63
N GLU A 133 -8.90 11.12 -10.96
CA GLU A 133 -9.72 12.32 -11.07
C GLU A 133 -10.23 12.77 -9.69
N ALA A 134 -10.41 14.08 -9.50
CA ALA A 134 -10.76 14.63 -8.19
C ALA A 134 -12.06 14.05 -7.59
N SER A 135 -13.05 13.75 -8.43
CA SER A 135 -14.31 13.09 -8.03
C SER A 135 -14.09 11.65 -7.59
N GLU A 136 -13.26 10.90 -8.31
CA GLU A 136 -12.91 9.51 -7.99
C GLU A 136 -12.09 9.45 -6.70
N THR A 137 -11.10 10.34 -6.54
CA THR A 137 -10.32 10.48 -5.31
C THR A 137 -11.22 10.70 -4.11
N LYS A 138 -12.16 11.64 -4.21
CA LYS A 138 -13.11 11.89 -3.12
C LYS A 138 -13.91 10.62 -2.79
N ASN A 139 -14.47 9.94 -3.79
CA ASN A 139 -15.26 8.73 -3.57
C ASN A 139 -14.45 7.59 -2.93
N VAL A 140 -13.20 7.40 -3.36
CA VAL A 140 -12.31 6.41 -2.76
C VAL A 140 -12.02 6.77 -1.30
N LEU A 141 -11.61 8.01 -1.02
CA LEU A 141 -11.32 8.45 0.35
C LEU A 141 -12.55 8.33 1.27
N ASP A 142 -13.73 8.73 0.80
CA ASP A 142 -15.00 8.59 1.53
C ASP A 142 -15.32 7.12 1.81
N PHE A 143 -15.12 6.23 0.83
CA PHE A 143 -15.26 4.79 1.03
C PHE A 143 -14.29 4.28 2.10
N LEU A 144 -13.01 4.67 2.06
CA LEU A 144 -12.00 4.22 3.04
C LEU A 144 -12.39 4.62 4.47
N ILE A 145 -12.87 5.85 4.65
CA ILE A 145 -13.36 6.33 5.94
C ILE A 145 -14.52 5.46 6.43
N ARG A 146 -15.55 5.28 5.60
CA ARG A 146 -16.75 4.51 5.96
C ARG A 146 -16.41 3.05 6.27
N ALA A 147 -15.63 2.40 5.41
CA ALA A 147 -15.22 1.01 5.57
C ALA A 147 -14.41 0.82 6.86
N SER A 148 -13.54 1.77 7.18
CA SER A 148 -12.75 1.74 8.41
C SER A 148 -13.60 1.84 9.68
N LYS A 149 -14.62 2.71 9.69
CA LYS A 149 -15.55 2.90 10.82
C LYS A 149 -16.47 1.69 11.00
N GLU A 150 -16.94 1.10 9.90
CA GLU A 150 -17.82 -0.07 9.93
C GLU A 150 -17.05 -1.38 10.17
N GLY A 151 -15.73 -1.39 9.91
CA GLY A 151 -14.93 -2.60 9.99
C GLY A 151 -15.38 -3.66 8.97
N SER A 152 -15.82 -3.22 7.79
CA SER A 152 -16.32 -4.04 6.68
C SER A 152 -15.98 -3.42 5.33
N LEU A 153 -15.74 -4.24 4.31
CA LEU A 153 -15.63 -3.81 2.91
C LEU A 153 -16.99 -3.85 2.17
N ALA A 154 -17.99 -4.50 2.76
CA ALA A 154 -19.36 -4.53 2.26
C ALA A 154 -20.13 -3.35 2.84
N ILE A 155 -19.93 -2.18 2.23
CA ILE A 155 -20.60 -0.93 2.59
C ILE A 155 -21.31 -0.36 1.35
N ASP A 156 -22.53 0.12 1.53
CA ASP A 156 -23.43 0.56 0.45
C ASP A 156 -23.15 1.99 -0.05
#